data_AF-A0A0B1SZZ3-F1
#
_entry.id   AF-A0A0B1SZZ3-F1
#
_cell.length_a   1.000
_cell.length_b   1.000
_cell.length_c   1.000
_cell.angle_alpha   90.00
_cell.angle_beta   90.00
_cell.angle_gamma   90.00
#
_symmetry.space_group_name_H-M   'P 1'
#
loop_
_entity.id
_entity.type
_entity.pdbx_description
1 polymer ?
#
loop_
_entity_poly.entity_id
_entity_poly.type
_entity_poly.pdbx_seq_one_letter_code
_entity_poly.pdbx_strand_id
1 'polypeptide(L)'
;MAPLSALVLSLAFTAIMSSVKAAGKKDENKMCPGNKGGNDTVRMTFLNDHNKKARGLEPDPLSPTGFAPKAIRMQKMIYDCEVEASAMKHAQKCEFKHSHGRFGENLFKIDDTGRDQAGLALWVTLCEYFPQRKKCDFVLYSG
;
A
#
# COMPACT_ATOMS: atom_id res chain seq x y z
N MET A 1 -19.93 -51.13 -10.33
CA MET A 1 -21.11 -50.24 -10.38
C MET A 1 -20.94 -49.20 -9.29
N ALA A 2 -20.40 -48.02 -9.63
CA ALA A 2 -20.25 -46.91 -8.69
C ALA A 2 -21.61 -46.18 -8.55
N PRO A 3 -22.02 -45.77 -7.34
CA PRO A 3 -23.34 -45.19 -7.15
C PRO A 3 -23.45 -43.84 -7.87
N LEU A 4 -24.55 -43.67 -8.61
CA LEU A 4 -24.93 -42.46 -9.36
C LEU A 4 -25.01 -41.18 -8.50
N SER A 5 -24.87 -41.26 -7.17
CA SER A 5 -24.83 -40.11 -6.26
C SER A 5 -23.50 -39.33 -6.29
N ALA A 6 -22.40 -39.94 -6.72
CA ALA A 6 -21.08 -39.29 -6.73
C ALA A 6 -20.87 -38.34 -7.92
N LEU A 7 -21.64 -38.49 -9.00
CA LEU A 7 -21.45 -37.70 -10.22
C LEU A 7 -22.06 -36.29 -10.13
N VAL A 8 -23.12 -36.13 -9.33
CA VAL A 8 -23.87 -34.86 -9.23
C VAL A 8 -23.10 -33.80 -8.43
N LEU A 9 -22.26 -34.22 -7.48
CA LEU A 9 -21.48 -33.31 -6.63
C LEU A 9 -20.22 -32.74 -7.32
N SER A 10 -19.73 -33.41 -8.37
CA SER A 10 -18.57 -32.97 -9.16
C SER A 10 -18.89 -31.80 -10.09
N LEU A 11 -20.11 -31.78 -10.66
CA LEU A 11 -20.55 -30.72 -11.58
C LEU A 11 -20.90 -29.40 -10.86
N ALA A 12 -21.24 -29.46 -9.57
CA ALA A 12 -21.50 -28.25 -8.78
C ALA A 12 -20.21 -27.56 -8.31
N PHE A 13 -19.12 -28.30 -8.11
CA PHE A 13 -17.84 -27.73 -7.66
C PHE A 13 -17.08 -26.99 -8.77
N THR A 14 -17.24 -27.38 -10.04
CA THR A 14 -16.64 -26.67 -11.18
C THR A 14 -17.37 -25.36 -11.50
N ALA A 15 -18.64 -25.21 -11.12
CA ALA A 15 -19.41 -23.98 -11.34
C ALA A 15 -19.07 -22.85 -10.35
N ILE A 16 -18.50 -23.15 -9.17
CA ILE A 16 -18.11 -22.12 -8.19
C ILE A 16 -16.72 -21.50 -8.53
N MET A 17 -15.91 -22.17 -9.35
CA MET A 17 -14.58 -21.68 -9.74
C MET A 17 -14.59 -20.60 -10.83
N SER A 18 -15.75 -20.23 -11.39
CA SER A 18 -15.81 -19.40 -12.61
C SER A 18 -15.97 -17.89 -12.44
N SER A 19 -16.10 -17.33 -11.22
CA SER A 19 -16.39 -15.89 -11.10
C SER A 19 -15.70 -15.11 -9.98
N VAL A 20 -14.61 -15.60 -9.38
CA VAL A 20 -13.65 -14.68 -8.74
C VAL A 20 -12.57 -14.34 -9.75
N LYS A 21 -12.97 -13.68 -10.85
CA LYS A 21 -12.05 -12.84 -11.59
C LYS A 21 -11.62 -11.78 -10.59
N ALA A 22 -10.44 -11.95 -9.99
CA ALA A 22 -9.77 -10.88 -9.27
C ALA A 22 -9.92 -9.64 -10.16
N ALA A 23 -10.59 -8.61 -9.63
CA ALA A 23 -10.76 -7.36 -10.33
C ALA A 23 -9.35 -6.79 -10.54
N GLY A 24 -8.73 -7.15 -11.66
CA GLY A 24 -7.70 -6.37 -12.27
C GLY A 24 -8.35 -5.05 -12.64
N LYS A 25 -8.42 -4.13 -11.66
CA LYS A 25 -8.55 -2.71 -11.94
C LYS A 25 -7.43 -2.44 -12.93
N LYS A 26 -7.78 -2.10 -14.16
CA LYS A 26 -6.82 -1.68 -15.17
C LYS A 26 -5.89 -0.67 -14.52
N ASP A 27 -4.58 -0.85 -14.72
CA ASP A 27 -3.55 0.08 -14.34
C ASP A 27 -3.73 1.37 -15.16
N GLU A 28 -4.70 2.18 -14.77
CA GLU A 28 -4.95 3.49 -15.39
C GLU A 28 -3.92 4.49 -14.87
N ASN A 29 -3.45 5.37 -15.74
CA ASN A 29 -2.54 6.46 -15.42
C ASN A 29 -3.17 7.80 -15.82
N LYS A 30 -4.35 8.09 -15.26
CA LYS A 30 -5.11 9.31 -15.56
C LYS A 30 -4.80 10.44 -14.59
N MET A 31 -4.39 10.13 -13.35
CA MET A 31 -4.09 11.16 -12.34
C MET A 31 -2.81 11.95 -12.67
N CYS A 32 -1.76 11.26 -13.12
CA CYS A 32 -0.49 11.87 -13.51
C CYS A 32 0.01 11.32 -14.85
N PRO A 33 -0.59 11.70 -15.99
CA PRO A 33 -0.29 11.11 -17.30
C PRO A 33 1.17 11.27 -17.75
N GLY A 34 1.87 12.31 -17.27
CA GLY A 34 3.27 12.58 -17.59
C GLY A 34 4.28 11.69 -16.84
N ASN A 35 3.85 11.03 -15.76
CA ASN A 35 4.72 10.23 -14.91
C ASN A 35 4.64 8.75 -15.30
N LYS A 36 5.79 8.07 -15.33
CA LYS A 36 5.90 6.63 -15.66
C LYS A 36 6.16 5.82 -14.39
N GLY A 37 5.61 4.61 -14.31
CA GLY A 37 5.91 3.64 -13.25
C GLY A 37 4.90 3.58 -12.10
N GLY A 38 3.93 4.50 -12.05
CA GLY A 38 2.80 4.49 -11.10
C GLY A 38 1.45 4.31 -11.81
N ASN A 39 0.50 3.65 -11.13
CA ASN A 39 -0.90 3.56 -11.55
C ASN A 39 -1.81 4.29 -10.54
N ASP A 40 -3.01 4.68 -10.96
CA ASP A 40 -3.94 5.46 -10.15
C ASP A 40 -4.39 4.71 -8.88
N THR A 41 -4.41 3.38 -8.90
CA THR A 41 -4.75 2.56 -7.73
C THR A 41 -3.72 2.73 -6.63
N VAL A 42 -2.43 2.68 -6.96
CA VAL A 42 -1.30 2.88 -6.04
C VAL A 42 -1.32 4.30 -5.47
N ARG A 43 -1.50 5.31 -6.32
CA ARG A 43 -1.60 6.72 -5.92
C ARG A 43 -2.69 6.94 -4.89
N MET A 44 -3.87 6.42 -5.19
CA MET A 44 -5.03 6.56 -4.32
C MET A 44 -4.88 5.75 -3.03
N THR A 45 -4.18 4.61 -3.08
CA THR A 45 -3.86 3.80 -1.90
C THR A 45 -2.96 4.57 -0.94
N PHE A 46 -1.84 5.12 -1.44
CA PHE A 46 -0.96 5.96 -0.64
C PHE A 46 -1.70 7.18 -0.06
N LEU A 47 -2.42 7.94 -0.89
CA LEU A 47 -3.10 9.15 -0.46
C LEU A 47 -4.16 8.89 0.62
N ASN A 48 -5.00 7.87 0.42
CA ASN A 48 -6.10 7.58 1.34
C ASN A 48 -5.58 7.06 2.67
N ASP A 49 -4.57 6.18 2.64
CA ASP A 49 -4.03 5.58 3.84
C ASP A 49 -3.27 6.62 4.69
N HIS A 50 -2.47 7.49 4.04
CA HIS A 50 -1.85 8.64 4.69
C HIS A 50 -2.89 9.57 5.34
N ASN A 51 -3.94 9.93 4.61
CA ASN A 51 -5.01 10.78 5.14
C ASN A 51 -5.81 10.09 6.26
N LYS A 52 -5.99 8.76 6.22
CA LYS A 52 -6.62 8.00 7.31
C LYS A 52 -5.79 8.09 8.58
N LYS A 53 -4.47 7.90 8.48
CA LYS A 53 -3.53 7.98 9.60
C LYS A 53 -3.44 9.39 10.18
N ALA A 54 -3.39 10.40 9.33
CA ALA A 54 -3.37 11.81 9.73
C ALA A 54 -4.57 12.20 10.61
N ARG A 55 -5.71 11.50 10.49
CA ARG A 55 -6.91 11.73 11.33
C ARG A 55 -6.80 11.14 12.75
N GLY A 56 -5.75 10.38 13.06
CA GLY A 56 -5.60 9.72 14.37
C GLY A 56 -6.68 8.67 14.63
N LEU A 57 -7.18 8.00 13.58
CA LEU A 57 -8.18 6.92 13.70
C LEU A 57 -7.54 5.53 13.72
N GLU A 58 -6.22 5.48 13.76
CA GLU A 58 -5.47 4.26 13.69
C GLU A 58 -5.26 3.68 15.11
N PRO A 59 -5.52 2.39 15.35
CA PRO A 59 -5.37 1.77 16.66
C PRO A 59 -3.91 1.81 17.12
N ASP A 60 -3.64 2.38 18.27
CA ASP A 60 -2.30 2.43 18.84
C ASP A 60 -2.30 1.70 20.18
N PRO A 61 -1.72 0.48 20.26
CA PRO A 61 -1.69 -0.29 21.49
C PRO A 61 -0.78 0.33 22.57
N LEU A 62 0.08 1.28 22.21
CA LEU A 62 0.92 2.02 23.15
C LEU A 62 0.24 3.29 23.67
N SER A 63 -0.85 3.73 23.03
CA SER A 63 -1.61 4.90 23.46
C SER A 63 -2.54 4.55 24.63
N PRO A 64 -2.65 5.40 25.66
CA PRO A 64 -3.60 5.20 26.77
C PRO A 64 -5.06 5.08 26.32
N THR A 65 -5.42 5.65 25.17
CA THR A 65 -6.78 5.61 24.61
C THR A 65 -6.98 4.46 23.61
N GLY A 66 -5.93 3.70 23.31
CA GLY A 66 -5.93 2.65 22.28
C GLY A 66 -5.88 3.17 20.83
N PHE A 67 -5.73 4.49 20.63
CA PHE A 67 -5.67 5.14 19.32
C PHE A 67 -4.60 6.22 19.28
N ALA A 68 -4.06 6.49 18.09
CA ALA A 68 -3.15 7.60 17.88
C ALA A 68 -3.77 8.95 18.32
N PRO A 69 -2.98 9.91 18.82
CA PRO A 69 -3.48 11.20 19.28
C PRO A 69 -4.13 11.97 18.13
N LYS A 70 -5.32 12.54 18.40
CA LYS A 70 -6.04 13.36 17.42
C LYS A 70 -5.43 14.75 17.33
N ALA A 71 -5.03 15.15 16.14
CA ALA A 71 -4.56 16.51 15.86
C ALA A 71 -5.72 17.44 15.49
N ILE A 72 -5.77 18.63 16.10
CA ILE A 72 -6.87 19.60 15.94
C ILE A 72 -6.81 20.32 14.57
N ARG A 73 -5.63 20.42 13.96
CA ARG A 73 -5.40 21.15 12.69
C ARG A 73 -4.59 20.35 11.67
N MET A 74 -4.77 19.02 11.64
CA MET A 74 -4.10 18.21 10.64
C MET A 74 -4.68 18.49 9.25
N GLN A 75 -3.83 18.91 8.32
CA GLN A 75 -4.23 19.20 6.95
C GLN A 75 -4.44 17.90 6.17
N LYS A 76 -5.42 17.91 5.26
CA LYS A 76 -5.65 16.79 4.34
C LYS A 76 -4.63 16.86 3.22
N MET A 77 -3.87 15.79 3.02
CA MET A 77 -2.97 15.65 1.88
C MET A 77 -3.75 15.53 0.57
N ILE A 78 -3.21 16.14 -0.47
CA ILE A 78 -3.67 16.07 -1.85
C ILE A 78 -2.54 15.45 -2.67
N TYR A 79 -2.88 14.64 -3.68
CA TYR A 79 -1.87 14.04 -4.54
C TYR A 79 -1.27 15.09 -5.49
N ASP A 80 0.06 15.14 -5.55
CA ASP A 80 0.80 16.07 -6.40
C ASP A 80 1.74 15.29 -7.33
N CYS A 81 1.59 15.51 -8.65
CA CYS A 81 2.37 14.83 -9.66
C CYS A 81 3.83 15.30 -9.72
N GLU A 82 4.17 16.52 -9.30
CA GLU A 82 5.56 16.99 -9.23
C GLU A 82 6.33 16.29 -8.11
N VAL A 83 5.66 16.07 -6.97
CA VAL A 83 6.20 15.29 -5.84
C VAL A 83 6.40 13.83 -6.27
N GLU A 84 5.42 13.23 -6.96
CA GLU A 84 5.57 11.88 -7.54
C GLU A 84 6.76 11.82 -8.50
N ALA A 85 6.90 12.79 -9.41
CA ALA A 85 8.01 12.82 -10.37
C ALA A 85 9.38 12.91 -9.68
N SER A 86 9.49 13.73 -8.62
CA SER A 86 10.70 13.83 -7.80
C SER A 86 11.01 12.50 -7.10
N ALA A 87 10.01 11.88 -6.47
CA ALA A 87 10.17 10.59 -5.79
C ALA A 87 10.57 9.49 -6.77
N MET A 88 9.92 9.40 -7.94
CA MET A 88 10.25 8.43 -8.99
C MET A 88 11.66 8.62 -9.52
N LYS A 89 12.10 9.87 -9.75
CA LYS A 89 13.46 10.18 -10.20
C LYS A 89 14.51 9.70 -9.20
N HIS A 90 14.22 9.79 -7.90
CA HIS A 90 15.12 9.30 -6.85
C HIS A 90 15.09 7.77 -6.74
N ALA A 91 13.88 7.18 -6.72
CA ALA A 91 13.70 5.72 -6.65
C ALA A 91 14.39 4.98 -7.80
N GLN A 92 14.42 5.54 -9.00
CA GLN A 92 15.10 4.97 -10.18
C GLN A 92 16.62 4.84 -10.02
N LYS A 93 17.24 5.54 -9.07
CA LYS A 93 18.67 5.37 -8.77
C LYS A 93 18.93 4.06 -8.02
N CYS A 94 17.90 3.45 -7.43
CA CYS A 94 17.99 2.24 -6.63
C CYS A 94 18.96 2.37 -5.44
N GLU A 95 19.09 3.57 -4.88
CA GLU A 95 19.92 3.85 -3.70
C GLU A 95 19.01 4.07 -2.48
N PHE A 96 19.19 3.27 -1.43
CA PHE A 96 18.44 3.44 -0.19
C PHE A 96 19.07 4.51 0.71
N LYS A 97 18.95 5.76 0.26
CA LYS A 97 19.42 6.97 0.98
C LYS A 97 18.51 8.14 0.65
N HIS A 98 18.36 9.11 1.55
CA HIS A 98 17.56 10.31 1.27
C HIS A 98 18.15 11.13 0.10
N SER A 99 17.26 11.78 -0.65
CA SER A 99 17.64 12.74 -1.67
C SER A 99 17.89 14.11 -1.06
N HIS A 100 18.68 14.94 -1.74
CA HIS A 100 18.89 16.35 -1.36
C HIS A 100 17.87 17.24 -2.10
N GLY A 101 16.58 16.97 -1.85
CA GLY A 101 15.44 17.64 -2.48
C GLY A 101 14.78 18.71 -1.63
N ARG A 102 13.75 19.35 -2.20
CA ARG A 102 12.90 20.36 -1.52
C ARG A 102 11.70 19.76 -0.78
N PHE A 103 11.43 18.47 -0.97
CA PHE A 103 10.29 17.77 -0.39
C PHE A 103 10.76 16.85 0.75
N GLY A 104 9.93 16.68 1.78
CA GLY A 104 10.16 15.65 2.79
C GLY A 104 10.06 14.26 2.18
N GLU A 105 10.84 13.31 2.68
CA GLU A 105 10.93 11.96 2.09
C GLU A 105 10.87 10.87 3.14
N ASN A 106 10.07 9.85 2.85
CA ASN A 106 10.08 8.57 3.53
C ASN A 106 10.55 7.50 2.54
N LEU A 107 11.46 6.64 2.99
CA LEU A 107 12.04 5.58 2.17
C LEU A 107 11.68 4.22 2.74
N PHE A 108 11.36 3.29 1.85
CA PHE A 108 11.16 1.90 2.21
C PHE A 108 11.75 1.00 1.15
N LYS A 109 12.44 -0.06 1.58
CA LYS A 109 13.01 -1.08 0.72
C LYS A 109 12.56 -2.45 1.22
N ILE A 110 12.19 -3.29 0.28
CA ILE A 110 11.92 -4.70 0.50
C ILE A 110 12.69 -5.52 -0.51
N ASP A 111 13.07 -6.71 -0.09
CA ASP A 111 13.74 -7.68 -0.97
C ASP A 111 12.72 -8.66 -1.61
N ASP A 112 11.45 -8.60 -1.21
CA ASP A 112 10.35 -9.47 -1.68
C ASP A 112 9.51 -8.81 -2.79
N THR A 113 9.52 -9.41 -3.99
CA THR A 113 8.80 -8.93 -5.19
C THR A 113 7.47 -9.64 -5.43
N GLY A 114 6.96 -10.43 -4.49
CA GLY A 114 5.76 -11.26 -4.68
C GLY A 114 4.41 -10.53 -4.61
N ARG A 115 4.38 -9.25 -4.23
CA ARG A 115 3.16 -8.43 -4.07
C ARG A 115 2.96 -7.46 -5.22
N ASP A 116 1.70 -7.20 -5.57
CA ASP A 116 1.35 -6.14 -6.51
C ASP A 116 1.64 -4.75 -5.92
N GLN A 117 1.83 -3.74 -6.77
CA GLN A 117 2.25 -2.40 -6.33
C GLN A 117 1.29 -1.76 -5.31
N ALA A 118 -0.02 -2.03 -5.40
CA ALA A 118 -0.99 -1.45 -4.47
C ALA A 118 -0.96 -2.17 -3.11
N GLY A 119 -0.83 -3.50 -3.12
CA GLY A 119 -0.56 -4.29 -1.91
C GLY A 119 0.74 -3.86 -1.21
N LEU A 120 1.78 -3.57 -1.97
CA LEU A 120 3.02 -3.00 -1.45
C LEU A 120 2.82 -1.61 -0.84
N ALA A 121 2.13 -0.71 -1.53
CA ALA A 121 1.85 0.65 -1.04
C ALA A 121 1.15 0.66 0.34
N LEU A 122 0.15 -0.20 0.51
CA LEU A 122 -0.53 -0.36 1.80
C LEU A 122 0.42 -0.90 2.88
N TRP A 123 1.23 -1.91 2.54
CA TRP A 123 2.15 -2.54 3.49
C TRP A 123 3.24 -1.58 3.96
N VAL A 124 3.86 -0.83 3.03
CA VAL A 124 4.86 0.21 3.34
C VAL A 124 4.28 1.25 4.30
N THR A 125 3.11 1.81 3.95
CA THR A 125 2.51 2.89 4.73
C THR A 125 2.13 2.41 6.13
N LEU A 126 1.77 1.13 6.30
CA LEU A 126 1.53 0.52 7.63
C LEU A 126 2.82 0.30 8.42
N CYS A 127 3.88 -0.24 7.81
CA CYS A 127 5.14 -0.52 8.48
C CYS A 127 5.83 0.76 8.96
N GLU A 128 5.74 1.87 8.20
CA GLU A 128 6.33 3.16 8.58
C GLU A 128 5.75 3.70 9.90
N TYR A 129 4.45 3.49 10.13
CA TYR A 129 3.72 4.05 11.28
C TYR A 129 3.71 3.11 12.51
N PHE A 130 3.98 1.81 12.33
CA PHE A 130 3.92 0.81 13.41
C PHE A 130 5.20 -0.01 13.53
N PRO A 131 6.19 0.45 14.32
CA PRO A 131 7.44 -0.28 14.52
C PRO A 131 7.29 -1.60 15.32
N GLN A 132 6.12 -1.91 15.89
CA GLN A 132 5.95 -2.99 16.88
C GLN A 132 5.33 -4.29 16.34
N ARG A 133 5.27 -4.52 15.02
CA ARG A 133 4.77 -5.79 14.46
C ARG A 133 5.94 -6.58 13.87
N LYS A 134 6.21 -7.75 14.47
CA LYS A 134 7.25 -8.76 14.13
C LYS A 134 7.15 -9.38 12.70
N LYS A 135 6.63 -8.64 11.72
CA LYS A 135 6.52 -9.06 10.31
C LYS A 135 7.03 -8.01 9.33
N CYS A 136 7.27 -6.78 9.76
CA CYS A 136 8.07 -5.82 9.01
C CYS A 136 9.48 -5.95 9.60
N ASP A 137 10.37 -6.75 9.03
CA ASP A 137 11.78 -6.79 9.46
C ASP A 137 12.39 -5.42 9.15
N PHE A 138 12.31 -4.52 10.13
CA PHE A 138 12.59 -3.10 9.99
C PHE A 138 13.83 -2.78 10.81
N VAL A 139 14.94 -2.55 10.13
CA VAL A 139 16.11 -1.87 10.69
C VAL A 139 15.88 -0.37 10.53
N LEU A 140 15.31 0.27 11.56
CA LEU A 140 15.48 1.71 11.75
C LEU A 140 16.69 1.90 12.65
N TYR A 141 17.79 2.41 12.09
CA TYR A 141 18.76 3.13 12.89
C TYR A 141 18.31 4.59 12.94
N SER A 142 17.81 5.01 14.10
CA SER A 142 17.91 6.41 14.53
C SER A 142 19.27 6.58 15.20
N GLY A 143 20.10 7.47 14.68
CA GLY A 143 21.18 8.07 15.47
C GLY A 143 20.61 8.94 16.58
#